data_AF-A0AAW7MH94-F1
#
_entry.id   AF-A0AAW7MH94-F1
#
_cell.length_a   1.000
_cell.length_b   1.000
_cell.length_c   1.000
_cell.angle_alpha   90.00
_cell.angle_beta   90.00
_cell.angle_gamma   90.00
#
_symmetry.space_group_name_H-M   'P 1'
#
loop_
_entity.id
_entity.type
_entity.pdbx_description
1 polymer ?
#
loop_
_entity_poly.entity_id
_entity_poly.type
_entity_poly.pdbx_seq_one_letter_code
_entity_poly.pdbx_strand_id
1 'polypeptide(L)'
;MGEAKRRGSREQRASEAKDRSSASLAKIAEWVNARVDEDLYLYCHNLYAVAADMRMPVENPESRKVTVGEFGTIAFSDIPLNRGMLAVTKELEEQGMDHQTRFAMCWRIMHFGDLLAETDRLSKWIRPGEEPGALNVSEALIRACAHARIDIDEQNGSFDLDDLARRAMEIEARLDAEDSSSSRA
;
A
#
# COMPACT_ATOMS: atom_id res chain seq x y z
N MET A 1 25.31 -17.63 43.63
CA MET A 1 24.40 -18.44 42.79
C MET A 1 23.29 -17.63 42.07
N GLY A 2 23.09 -16.33 42.34
CA GLY A 2 21.98 -15.55 41.77
C GLY A 2 22.22 -14.90 40.40
N GLU A 3 23.47 -14.63 40.02
CA GLU A 3 23.78 -13.88 38.79
C GLU A 3 23.69 -14.73 37.51
N ALA A 4 24.16 -15.98 37.55
CA ALA A 4 24.07 -16.91 36.42
C ALA A 4 22.60 -17.22 36.04
N LYS A 5 21.72 -17.35 37.05
CA LYS A 5 20.27 -17.62 36.83
C LYS A 5 19.54 -16.39 36.26
N ARG A 6 19.97 -15.17 36.63
CA ARG A 6 19.43 -13.91 36.06
C ARG A 6 19.90 -13.67 34.63
N ARG A 7 21.14 -14.05 34.30
CA ARG A 7 21.70 -13.92 32.95
C ARG A 7 21.02 -14.87 31.95
N GLY A 8 20.85 -16.15 32.31
CA GLY A 8 20.14 -17.13 31.47
C GLY A 8 18.66 -16.77 31.22
N SER A 9 17.98 -16.21 32.22
CA SER A 9 16.59 -15.75 32.05
C SER A 9 16.47 -14.52 31.14
N ARG A 10 17.49 -13.65 31.10
CA ARG A 10 17.52 -12.47 30.22
C ARG A 10 17.85 -12.86 28.78
N GLU A 11 18.75 -13.82 28.59
CA GLU A 11 19.10 -14.36 27.27
C GLU A 11 17.95 -15.17 26.65
N GLN A 12 17.23 -15.97 27.44
CA GLN A 12 16.01 -16.66 26.98
C GLN A 12 14.90 -15.70 26.56
N ARG A 13 14.62 -14.65 27.35
CA ARG A 13 13.62 -13.63 26.99
C ARG A 13 14.00 -12.84 25.73
N ALA A 14 15.30 -12.57 25.54
CA ALA A 14 15.79 -11.92 24.33
C ALA A 14 15.65 -12.83 23.09
N SER A 15 15.93 -14.13 23.23
CA SER A 15 15.71 -15.12 22.16
C SER A 15 14.23 -15.21 21.79
N GLU A 16 13.35 -15.38 22.78
CA GLU A 16 11.90 -15.47 22.54
C GLU A 16 11.32 -14.19 21.91
N ALA A 17 11.82 -13.02 22.30
CA ALA A 17 11.42 -11.76 21.69
C ALA A 17 11.88 -11.67 20.22
N LYS A 18 13.11 -12.10 19.92
CA LYS A 18 13.64 -12.15 18.55
C LYS A 18 12.86 -13.12 17.66
N ASP A 19 12.51 -14.29 18.18
CA ASP A 19 11.73 -15.30 17.47
C ASP A 19 10.31 -14.80 17.15
N ARG A 20 9.66 -14.11 18.10
CA ARG A 20 8.35 -13.49 17.87
C ARG A 20 8.40 -12.35 16.85
N SER A 21 9.45 -11.53 16.89
CA SER A 21 9.67 -10.45 15.92
C SER A 21 9.83 -11.00 14.51
N SER A 22 10.66 -12.03 14.35
CA SER A 22 10.86 -12.73 13.08
C SER A 22 9.56 -13.34 12.54
N ALA A 23 8.78 -14.02 13.38
CA ALA A 23 7.49 -14.58 12.99
C ALA A 23 6.46 -13.50 12.59
N SER A 24 6.48 -12.34 13.26
CA SER A 24 5.61 -11.20 12.91
C SER A 24 6.00 -10.60 11.57
N LEU A 25 7.29 -10.41 11.30
CA LEU A 25 7.79 -9.89 10.03
C LEU A 25 7.50 -10.85 8.87
N ALA A 26 7.68 -12.16 9.07
CA ALA A 26 7.34 -13.16 8.07
C ALA A 26 5.85 -13.11 7.69
N LYS A 27 4.96 -12.93 8.67
CA LYS A 27 3.52 -12.78 8.43
C LYS A 27 3.19 -11.48 7.70
N ILE A 28 3.83 -10.37 8.05
CA ILE A 28 3.64 -9.10 7.33
C ILE A 28 4.13 -9.23 5.88
N ALA A 29 5.30 -9.83 5.67
CA ALA A 29 5.86 -10.09 4.35
C ALA A 29 4.92 -10.96 3.49
N GLU A 30 4.32 -12.00 4.09
CA GLU A 30 3.29 -12.81 3.45
C GLU A 30 2.06 -11.98 3.08
N TRP A 31 1.58 -11.13 3.98
CA TRP A 31 0.36 -10.35 3.78
C TRP A 31 0.53 -9.25 2.74
N VAL A 32 1.63 -8.49 2.74
CA VAL A 32 1.84 -7.45 1.71
C VAL A 32 2.01 -8.06 0.32
N ASN A 33 2.58 -9.27 0.24
CA ASN A 33 2.77 -9.99 -1.02
C ASN A 33 1.56 -10.86 -1.40
N ALA A 34 0.45 -10.77 -0.66
CA ALA A 34 -0.79 -11.43 -1.05
C ALA A 34 -1.26 -10.91 -2.42
N ARG A 35 -1.90 -11.80 -3.19
CA ARG A 35 -2.43 -11.43 -4.50
C ARG A 35 -3.56 -10.43 -4.34
N VAL A 36 -3.45 -9.32 -5.07
CA VAL A 36 -4.51 -8.34 -5.24
C VAL A 36 -4.94 -8.37 -6.70
N ASP A 37 -6.24 -8.28 -6.97
CA ASP A 37 -6.76 -8.16 -8.33
C ASP A 37 -6.34 -6.81 -8.96
N GLU A 38 -5.94 -6.84 -10.23
CA GLU A 38 -5.35 -5.68 -10.91
C GLU A 38 -6.37 -4.57 -11.16
N ASP A 39 -7.58 -4.93 -11.61
CA ASP A 39 -8.66 -3.98 -11.89
C ASP A 39 -9.19 -3.38 -10.59
N LEU A 40 -9.34 -4.22 -9.56
CA LEU A 40 -9.71 -3.76 -8.22
C LEU A 40 -8.65 -2.82 -7.64
N TYR A 41 -7.36 -3.11 -7.83
CA TYR A 41 -6.29 -2.23 -7.38
C TYR A 41 -6.33 -0.87 -8.08
N LEU A 42 -6.47 -0.85 -9.41
CA LEU A 42 -6.59 0.40 -10.16
C LEU A 42 -7.82 1.20 -9.70
N TYR A 43 -8.96 0.54 -9.51
CA TYR A 43 -10.17 1.16 -8.99
C TYR A 43 -9.94 1.77 -7.60
N CYS A 44 -9.38 1.00 -6.65
CA CYS A 44 -9.11 1.49 -5.30
C CYS A 44 -8.06 2.61 -5.27
N HIS A 45 -7.05 2.56 -6.12
CA HIS A 45 -6.07 3.63 -6.28
C HIS A 45 -6.73 4.94 -6.76
N ASN A 46 -7.62 4.86 -7.73
CA ASN A 46 -8.38 6.01 -8.21
C ASN A 46 -9.37 6.53 -7.15
N LEU A 47 -10.05 5.62 -6.44
CA LEU A 47 -10.91 5.97 -5.31
C LEU A 47 -10.14 6.74 -4.23
N TYR A 48 -8.94 6.26 -3.88
CA TYR A 48 -8.04 6.94 -2.96
C TYR A 48 -7.76 8.37 -3.41
N ALA A 49 -7.34 8.56 -4.66
CA ALA A 49 -6.99 9.88 -5.19
C ALA A 49 -8.20 10.84 -5.18
N VAL A 50 -9.36 10.38 -5.64
CA VAL A 50 -10.59 11.19 -5.66
C VAL A 50 -11.04 11.58 -4.24
N ALA A 51 -10.93 10.66 -3.27
CA ALA A 51 -11.27 10.91 -1.88
C ALA A 51 -10.26 11.84 -1.18
N ALA A 52 -8.97 11.66 -1.43
CA ALA A 52 -7.90 12.51 -0.91
C ALA A 52 -8.07 13.98 -1.36
N ASP A 53 -8.46 14.17 -2.62
CA ASP A 53 -8.72 15.48 -3.25
C ASP A 53 -10.09 16.08 -2.91
N MET A 54 -10.93 15.39 -2.12
CA MET A 54 -12.33 15.78 -1.85
C MET A 54 -13.18 15.96 -3.12
N ARG A 55 -12.86 15.23 -4.19
CA ARG A 55 -13.64 15.23 -5.45
C ARG A 55 -14.87 14.31 -5.40
N MET A 56 -15.09 13.65 -4.27
CA MET A 56 -16.31 12.90 -3.96
C MET A 56 -16.78 13.21 -2.53
N PRO A 57 -18.05 12.95 -2.19
CA PRO A 57 -18.50 13.01 -0.81
C PRO A 57 -17.73 11.99 0.03
N VAL A 58 -16.90 12.48 0.95
CA VAL A 58 -16.17 11.66 1.92
C VAL A 58 -16.67 11.96 3.32
N GLU A 59 -16.78 10.92 4.15
CA GLU A 59 -17.04 11.12 5.58
C GLU A 59 -15.84 11.87 6.19
N ASN A 60 -16.10 12.99 6.88
CA ASN A 60 -15.03 13.72 7.54
C ASN A 60 -14.39 12.80 8.61
N PRO A 61 -13.09 12.48 8.53
CA PRO A 61 -12.40 11.62 9.49
C PRO A 61 -12.53 12.10 10.96
N GLU A 62 -12.68 13.41 11.19
CA GLU A 62 -12.87 14.00 12.52
C GLU A 62 -14.26 13.76 13.12
N SER A 63 -15.22 13.29 12.31
CA SER A 63 -16.60 13.05 12.76
C SER A 63 -16.72 11.83 13.67
N ARG A 64 -15.84 10.82 13.52
CA ARG A 64 -15.76 9.64 14.39
C ARG A 64 -14.81 9.89 15.57
N LYS A 65 -15.39 10.42 16.64
CA LYS A 65 -14.72 10.63 17.92
C LYS A 65 -14.82 9.38 18.79
N VAL A 66 -13.67 8.86 19.24
CA VAL A 66 -13.60 7.72 20.17
C VAL A 66 -13.04 8.22 21.50
N THR A 67 -13.77 7.97 22.59
CA THR A 67 -13.28 8.25 23.95
C THR A 67 -12.48 7.06 24.45
N VAL A 68 -11.19 7.26 24.71
CA VAL A 68 -10.26 6.23 25.17
C VAL A 68 -9.91 6.49 26.63
N GLY A 69 -10.76 6.05 27.56
CA GLY A 69 -10.50 6.09 29.01
C GLY A 69 -9.87 7.41 29.49
N GLU A 70 -8.72 7.32 30.14
CA GLU A 70 -7.96 8.47 30.67
C GLU A 70 -7.25 9.30 29.58
N PHE A 71 -7.13 8.77 28.36
CA PHE A 71 -6.45 9.41 27.22
C PHE A 71 -7.33 10.42 26.47
N GLY A 72 -8.60 10.56 26.87
CA GLY A 72 -9.53 11.55 26.33
C GLY A 72 -10.20 11.13 25.01
N THR A 73 -10.72 12.11 24.29
CA THR A 73 -11.39 11.90 22.99
C THR A 73 -10.40 12.07 21.86
N ILE A 74 -10.19 11.00 21.10
CA ILE A 74 -9.38 10.99 19.89
C ILE A 74 -10.25 10.95 18.64
N ALA A 75 -9.78 11.55 17.56
CA ALA A 75 -10.36 11.45 16.23
C ALA A 75 -9.22 11.42 15.20
N PHE A 76 -9.48 10.88 14.02
CA PHE A 76 -8.54 11.02 12.92
C PHE A 76 -8.49 12.47 12.47
N SER A 77 -7.28 13.02 12.30
CA SER A 77 -7.12 14.33 11.67
C SER A 77 -7.63 14.27 10.24
N ASP A 78 -8.30 15.33 9.80
CA ASP A 78 -8.79 15.43 8.43
C ASP A 78 -7.67 15.80 7.45
N ILE A 79 -6.93 14.78 6.99
CA ILE A 79 -5.82 14.90 6.03
C ILE A 79 -6.04 14.00 4.81
N PRO A 80 -5.46 14.30 3.64
CA PRO A 80 -5.68 13.55 2.40
C PRO A 80 -5.46 12.04 2.54
N LEU A 81 -4.38 11.64 3.22
CA LEU A 81 -4.06 10.23 3.49
C LEU A 81 -5.21 9.51 4.22
N ASN A 82 -5.74 10.11 5.27
CA ASN A 82 -6.82 9.50 6.07
C ASN A 82 -8.13 9.41 5.28
N ARG A 83 -8.48 10.44 4.50
CA ARG A 83 -9.69 10.42 3.66
C ARG A 83 -9.63 9.29 2.64
N GLY A 84 -8.52 9.21 1.90
CA GLY A 84 -8.33 8.20 0.87
C GLY A 84 -8.32 6.78 1.45
N MET A 85 -7.58 6.56 2.55
CA MET A 85 -7.53 5.24 3.19
C MET A 85 -8.87 4.80 3.77
N LEU A 86 -9.65 5.72 4.36
CA LEU A 86 -10.99 5.41 4.85
C LEU A 86 -11.94 5.04 3.71
N ALA A 87 -11.88 5.76 2.58
CA ALA A 87 -12.69 5.44 1.40
C ALA A 87 -12.37 4.03 0.87
N VAL A 88 -11.09 3.71 0.68
CA VAL A 88 -10.64 2.38 0.21
C VAL A 88 -11.02 1.29 1.20
N THR A 89 -10.78 1.49 2.50
CA THR A 89 -11.09 0.47 3.51
C THR A 89 -12.58 0.16 3.55
N LYS A 90 -13.42 1.20 3.51
CA LYS A 90 -14.89 1.05 3.49
C LYS A 90 -15.35 0.29 2.24
N GLU A 91 -14.86 0.67 1.08
CA GLU A 91 -15.21 0.02 -0.19
C GLU A 91 -14.88 -1.48 -0.17
N LEU A 92 -13.68 -1.85 0.26
CA LEU A 92 -13.26 -3.25 0.34
C LEU A 92 -14.06 -4.04 1.38
N GLU A 93 -14.47 -3.40 2.49
CA GLU A 93 -15.36 -4.00 3.48
C GLU A 93 -16.75 -4.27 2.91
N GLU A 94 -17.31 -3.32 2.16
CA GLU A 94 -18.62 -3.45 1.51
C GLU A 94 -18.60 -4.54 0.42
N GLN A 95 -17.48 -4.71 -0.28
CA GLN A 95 -17.26 -5.81 -1.23
C GLN A 95 -16.96 -7.17 -0.56
N GLY A 96 -16.85 -7.23 0.78
CA GLY A 96 -16.64 -8.47 1.53
C GLY A 96 -15.21 -9.03 1.41
N MET A 97 -14.22 -8.20 1.12
CA MET A 97 -12.83 -8.63 1.01
C MET A 97 -12.27 -9.08 2.37
N ASP A 98 -11.48 -10.16 2.36
CA ASP A 98 -10.83 -10.65 3.57
C ASP A 98 -9.78 -9.65 4.13
N HIS A 99 -9.35 -9.89 5.37
CA HIS A 99 -8.39 -9.00 6.04
C HIS A 99 -7.02 -8.95 5.34
N GLN A 100 -6.58 -10.06 4.72
CA GLN A 100 -5.27 -10.15 4.09
C GLN A 100 -5.24 -9.31 2.80
N THR A 101 -6.28 -9.42 1.98
CA THR A 101 -6.46 -8.65 0.75
C THR A 101 -6.60 -7.16 1.05
N ARG A 102 -7.41 -6.80 2.06
CA ARG A 102 -7.53 -5.42 2.53
C ARG A 102 -6.19 -4.83 2.97
N PHE A 103 -5.43 -5.59 3.73
CA PHE A 103 -4.11 -5.18 4.20
C PHE A 103 -3.14 -4.97 3.02
N ALA A 104 -3.06 -5.93 2.09
CA ALA A 104 -2.21 -5.83 0.91
C ALA A 104 -2.56 -4.62 0.04
N MET A 105 -3.85 -4.39 -0.20
CA MET A 105 -4.37 -3.26 -0.98
C MET A 105 -3.96 -1.93 -0.35
N CYS A 106 -4.25 -1.74 0.94
CA CYS A 106 -3.95 -0.48 1.63
C CYS A 106 -2.44 -0.23 1.71
N TRP A 107 -1.64 -1.27 2.00
CA TRP A 107 -0.19 -1.16 2.04
C TRP A 107 0.36 -0.68 0.69
N ARG A 108 -0.05 -1.32 -0.41
CA ARG A 108 0.41 -0.98 -1.76
C ARG A 108 0.04 0.44 -2.16
N ILE A 109 -1.14 0.94 -1.76
CA ILE A 109 -1.53 2.33 -2.03
C ILE A 109 -0.72 3.31 -1.18
N MET A 110 -0.51 3.03 0.11
CA MET A 110 0.28 3.91 0.99
C MET A 110 1.73 4.07 0.51
N HIS A 111 2.33 2.99 -0.01
CA HIS A 111 3.71 2.98 -0.49
C HIS A 111 3.86 3.37 -1.96
N PHE A 112 2.76 3.67 -2.66
CA PHE A 112 2.84 4.14 -4.04
C PHE A 112 3.60 5.48 -4.15
N GLY A 113 3.48 6.34 -3.14
CA GLY A 113 4.19 7.62 -3.08
C GLY A 113 5.71 7.48 -3.17
N ASP A 114 6.27 6.37 -2.66
CA ASP A 114 7.71 6.10 -2.71
C ASP A 114 8.20 5.96 -4.16
N LEU A 115 7.34 5.48 -5.08
CA LEU A 115 7.67 5.35 -6.50
C LEU A 115 7.84 6.70 -7.19
N LEU A 116 7.19 7.75 -6.67
CA LEU A 116 7.30 9.10 -7.21
C LEU A 116 8.66 9.74 -6.91
N ALA A 117 9.41 9.23 -5.93
CA ALA A 117 10.79 9.62 -5.70
C ALA A 117 11.77 8.95 -6.69
N GLU A 118 11.33 7.92 -7.41
CA GLU A 118 12.13 7.10 -8.33
C GLU A 118 11.90 7.52 -9.80
N THR A 119 11.54 8.78 -10.03
CA THR A 119 11.17 9.31 -11.37
C THR A 119 12.23 9.06 -12.43
N ASP A 120 13.51 9.10 -12.09
CA ASP A 120 14.59 8.85 -13.05
C ASP A 120 14.58 7.40 -13.53
N ARG A 121 14.43 6.46 -12.60
CA ARG A 121 14.42 5.01 -12.87
C ARG A 121 13.11 4.56 -13.53
N LEU A 122 12.01 5.21 -13.21
CA LEU A 122 10.67 4.92 -13.73
C LEU A 122 10.21 5.92 -14.81
N SER A 123 11.15 6.68 -15.40
CA SER A 123 10.88 7.77 -16.36
C SER A 123 10.10 7.37 -17.61
N LYS A 124 10.08 6.06 -17.95
CA LYS A 124 9.22 5.52 -19.00
C LYS A 124 7.73 5.73 -18.70
N TRP A 125 7.36 5.58 -17.43
CA TRP A 125 5.98 5.53 -16.93
C TRP A 125 5.59 6.71 -16.05
N ILE A 126 6.56 7.43 -15.47
CA ILE A 126 6.34 8.66 -14.70
C ILE A 126 6.91 9.82 -15.49
N ARG A 127 6.05 10.79 -15.84
CA ARG A 127 6.42 11.96 -16.63
C ARG A 127 5.90 13.25 -15.98
N PRO A 128 6.49 14.42 -16.27
CA PRO A 128 5.88 15.68 -15.90
C PRO A 128 4.44 15.79 -16.44
N GLY A 129 3.53 16.28 -15.60
CA GLY A 129 2.16 16.61 -15.98
C GLY A 129 2.04 17.97 -16.66
N GLU A 130 0.80 18.38 -16.93
CA GLU A 130 0.50 19.65 -17.59
C GLU A 130 0.71 20.86 -16.66
N GLU A 131 0.54 20.67 -15.35
CA GLU A 131 0.70 21.72 -14.35
C GLU A 131 2.10 21.67 -13.69
N PRO A 132 2.66 22.83 -13.26
CA PRO A 132 3.93 22.85 -12.54
C PRO A 132 3.89 21.98 -11.28
N GLY A 133 4.76 20.97 -11.23
CA GLY A 133 4.85 20.04 -10.10
C GLY A 133 3.87 18.86 -10.17
N ALA A 134 2.98 18.80 -11.17
CA ALA A 134 2.16 17.63 -11.42
C ALA A 134 2.99 16.51 -12.07
N LEU A 135 2.64 15.26 -11.77
CA LEU A 135 3.17 14.07 -12.42
C LEU A 135 2.03 13.34 -13.13
N ASN A 136 2.31 12.87 -14.34
CA ASN A 136 1.48 11.92 -15.04
C ASN A 136 2.09 10.52 -14.88
N VAL A 137 1.31 9.58 -14.37
CA VAL A 137 1.74 8.20 -14.13
C VAL A 137 0.94 7.27 -15.03
N SER A 138 1.61 6.40 -15.77
CA SER A 138 0.95 5.46 -16.66
C SER A 138 0.07 4.47 -15.89
N GLU A 139 -1.06 4.12 -16.50
CA GLU A 139 -1.95 3.08 -15.96
C GLU A 139 -1.21 1.73 -15.79
N ALA A 140 -0.30 1.39 -16.72
CA ALA A 140 0.49 0.18 -16.64
C ALA A 140 1.35 0.11 -15.35
N LEU A 141 1.93 1.23 -14.92
CA LEU A 141 2.71 1.27 -13.67
C LEU A 141 1.81 1.13 -12.44
N ILE A 142 0.65 1.80 -12.43
CA ILE A 142 -0.32 1.69 -11.34
C ILE A 142 -0.79 0.23 -11.22
N ARG A 143 -1.23 -0.37 -12.32
CA ARG A 143 -1.65 -1.79 -12.37
C ARG A 143 -0.54 -2.74 -11.92
N ALA A 144 0.71 -2.48 -12.31
CA ALA A 144 1.85 -3.31 -11.89
C ALA A 144 2.02 -3.37 -10.37
N CYS A 145 1.64 -2.30 -9.65
CA CYS A 145 1.69 -2.25 -8.20
C CYS A 145 0.74 -3.24 -7.51
N ALA A 146 -0.26 -3.80 -8.21
CA ALA A 146 -1.14 -4.85 -7.67
C ALA A 146 -0.40 -6.17 -7.43
N HIS A 147 0.70 -6.41 -8.15
CA HIS A 147 1.40 -7.68 -8.17
C HIS A 147 2.90 -7.60 -7.89
N ALA A 148 3.47 -6.41 -7.95
CA ALA A 148 4.89 -6.20 -7.71
C ALA A 148 5.30 -6.78 -6.34
N ARG A 149 6.44 -7.45 -6.33
CA ARG A 149 7.03 -7.95 -5.08
C ARG A 149 7.32 -6.77 -4.16
N ILE A 150 7.05 -6.97 -2.89
CA ILE A 150 7.40 -6.02 -1.84
C ILE A 150 8.47 -6.68 -0.99
N ASP A 151 9.61 -6.02 -0.92
CA ASP A 151 10.72 -6.40 -0.06
C ASP A 151 10.51 -5.72 1.30
N ILE A 152 10.44 -6.52 2.37
CA ILE A 152 10.28 -6.05 3.74
C ILE A 152 11.48 -6.48 4.57
N ASP A 153 12.04 -5.53 5.31
CA ASP A 153 13.03 -5.78 6.35
C ASP A 153 12.54 -5.28 7.73
N GLU A 154 13.41 -5.30 8.74
CA GLU A 154 13.06 -4.89 10.11
C GLU A 154 12.74 -3.39 10.23
N GLN A 155 13.11 -2.57 9.26
CA GLN A 155 13.03 -1.11 9.33
C GLN A 155 12.08 -0.52 8.30
N ASN A 156 11.97 -1.12 7.11
CA ASN A 156 11.23 -0.57 5.98
C ASN A 156 10.57 -1.67 5.13
N GLY A 157 9.64 -1.26 4.28
CA GLY A 157 9.15 -2.07 3.17
C GLY A 157 9.01 -1.21 1.92
N SER A 158 9.40 -1.75 0.77
CA SER A 158 9.37 -1.05 -0.51
C SER A 158 9.06 -2.01 -1.65
N PHE A 159 8.56 -1.47 -2.77
CA PHE A 159 8.44 -2.25 -4.00
C PHE A 159 9.82 -2.66 -4.51
N ASP A 160 9.95 -3.91 -4.97
CA ASP A 160 11.05 -4.31 -5.84
C ASP A 160 10.85 -3.59 -7.18
N LEU A 161 11.68 -2.59 -7.43
CA LEU A 161 11.58 -1.73 -8.62
C LEU A 161 11.92 -2.47 -9.92
N ASP A 162 12.72 -3.53 -9.88
CA ASP A 162 13.02 -4.35 -11.07
C ASP A 162 11.83 -5.27 -11.41
N ASP A 163 11.24 -5.90 -10.39
CA ASP A 163 10.00 -6.69 -10.58
C ASP A 163 8.84 -5.80 -11.04
N LEU A 164 8.72 -4.60 -10.46
CA LEU A 164 7.71 -3.61 -10.83
C LEU A 164 7.88 -3.17 -12.29
N ALA A 165 9.09 -2.81 -12.72
CA ALA A 165 9.37 -2.41 -14.10
C ALA A 165 9.06 -3.55 -15.09
N ARG A 166 9.42 -4.80 -14.76
CA ARG A 166 9.09 -5.98 -15.56
C ARG A 166 7.58 -6.13 -15.74
N ARG A 167 6.81 -6.04 -14.65
CA ARG A 167 5.34 -6.15 -14.68
C ARG A 167 4.69 -5.01 -15.45
N ALA A 168 5.17 -3.79 -15.29
CA ALA A 168 4.66 -2.63 -16.02
C ALA A 168 4.85 -2.82 -17.54
N MET A 169 5.98 -3.38 -17.99
CA MET A 169 6.17 -3.74 -19.40
C MET A 169 5.19 -4.81 -19.89
N GLU A 170 4.96 -5.85 -19.09
CA GLU A 170 4.02 -6.94 -19.43
C GLU A 170 2.58 -6.42 -19.57
N ILE A 171 2.17 -5.53 -18.67
CA ILE A 171 0.84 -4.92 -18.67
C ILE A 171 0.70 -3.94 -19.85
N GLU A 172 1.70 -3.09 -20.09
CA GLU A 172 1.71 -2.17 -21.24
C GLU A 172 1.53 -2.93 -22.56
N ALA A 173 2.29 -4.01 -22.77
CA ALA A 173 2.15 -4.85 -23.97
C ALA A 173 0.76 -5.49 -24.10
N ARG A 174 0.11 -5.84 -22.97
CA ARG A 174 -1.25 -6.38 -22.96
C ARG A 174 -2.28 -5.32 -23.33
N LEU A 175 -2.19 -4.13 -22.74
CA LEU A 175 -3.09 -3.00 -23.04
C LEU A 175 -2.99 -2.58 -24.50
N ASP A 176 -1.77 -2.48 -25.04
CA ASP A 176 -1.55 -2.16 -26.47
C ASP A 176 -2.19 -3.21 -27.40
N ALA A 177 -2.13 -4.49 -27.02
CA ALA A 177 -2.74 -5.57 -27.79
C ALA A 177 -4.27 -5.48 -27.76
N GLU A 178 -4.87 -5.19 -26.61
CA GLU A 178 -6.32 -5.01 -26.43
C GLU A 178 -6.82 -3.80 -27.25
N ASP A 179 -6.14 -2.66 -27.21
CA ASP A 179 -6.49 -1.47 -27.98
C ASP A 179 -6.41 -1.70 -29.50
N SER A 180 -5.35 -2.39 -29.95
CA SER A 180 -5.18 -2.73 -31.36
C SER A 180 -6.27 -3.68 -31.89
N SER A 181 -6.86 -4.49 -31.00
CA SER A 181 -7.96 -5.41 -31.32
C SER A 181 -9.32 -4.71 -31.37
N SER A 182 -9.58 -3.78 -30.45
CA SER A 182 -10.78 -2.94 -30.42
C SER A 182 -10.85 -1.96 -31.59
N SER A 183 -9.70 -1.49 -32.08
CA SER A 183 -9.61 -0.62 -33.28
C SER A 183 -9.93 -1.35 -34.60
N ARG A 184 -9.97 -2.69 -34.61
CA ARG A 184 -10.17 -3.51 -35.82
C ARG A 184 -11.56 -4.16 -35.89
N ALA A 185 -12.38 -4.02 -34.85
CA ALA A 185 -13.76 -4.50 -34.78
C ALA A 185 -14.75 -3.41 -35.23
#